data_AF-K5DL23-F1
#
_entry.id   AF-K5DL23-F1
#
_cell.length_a   1.000
_cell.length_b   1.000
_cell.length_c   1.000
_cell.angle_alpha   90.00
_cell.angle_beta   90.00
_cell.angle_gamma   90.00
#
_symmetry.space_group_name_H-M   'P 1'
#
loop_
_entity.id
_entity.type
_entity.pdbx_description
1 polymer ?
#
loop_
_entity_poly.entity_id
_entity_poly.type
_entity_poly.pdbx_seq_one_letter_code
_entity_poly.pdbx_strand_id
1 'polypeptide(L)'
;MNRFDDENVLERLKRMTRIARQNGFEIRGEPLEGAGSTWCEIRGKRMLFLDLTQTAAEQALAIEEILEMTRMIRPNAPVAAPASVKQAA
;
A
#
# COMPACT_ATOMS: atom_id res chain seq x y z
N MET A 1 -22.92 -10.05 -20.80
CA MET A 1 -21.49 -9.75 -20.60
C MET A 1 -21.35 -9.08 -19.24
N ASN A 2 -21.14 -9.85 -18.18
CA ASN A 2 -20.84 -9.32 -16.83
C ASN A 2 -19.63 -10.11 -16.32
N ARG A 3 -18.43 -9.55 -16.50
CA ARG A 3 -17.16 -10.24 -16.19
C ARG A 3 -16.72 -10.03 -14.73
N PHE A 4 -17.60 -9.45 -13.91
CA PHE A 4 -17.32 -9.02 -12.53
C PHE A 4 -18.03 -9.87 -11.47
N ASP A 5 -18.99 -10.72 -11.85
CA ASP A 5 -19.77 -11.56 -10.89
C ASP A 5 -19.01 -12.82 -10.42
N ASP A 6 -17.91 -13.20 -11.08
CA ASP A 6 -17.10 -14.39 -10.74
C ASP A 6 -15.87 -14.09 -9.86
N GLU A 7 -15.65 -12.82 -9.47
CA GLU A 7 -14.47 -12.48 -8.66
C GLU A 7 -14.68 -12.91 -7.20
N ASN A 8 -13.94 -13.93 -6.77
CA ASN A 8 -13.93 -14.31 -5.37
C ASN A 8 -13.07 -13.35 -4.51
N VAL A 9 -13.23 -13.44 -3.19
CA VAL A 9 -12.56 -12.57 -2.23
C VAL A 9 -11.03 -12.59 -2.34
N LEU A 10 -10.42 -13.74 -2.67
CA LEU A 10 -8.98 -13.85 -2.82
C LEU A 10 -8.49 -13.15 -4.08
N GLU A 11 -9.23 -13.26 -5.18
CA GLU A 11 -8.93 -12.53 -6.41
C GLU A 11 -9.11 -11.02 -6.21
N ARG A 12 -10.14 -10.60 -5.48
CA ARG A 12 -10.30 -9.19 -5.07
C ARG A 12 -9.10 -8.72 -4.25
N LEU A 13 -8.67 -9.45 -3.22
CA LEU A 13 -7.52 -9.10 -2.41
C LEU A 13 -6.23 -9.01 -3.23
N LYS A 14 -5.98 -9.97 -4.13
CA LYS A 14 -4.84 -9.94 -5.05
C LYS A 14 -4.88 -8.71 -5.95
N ARG A 15 -6.05 -8.39 -6.51
CA ARG A 15 -6.25 -7.20 -7.34
C ARG A 15 -5.96 -5.92 -6.55
N MET A 16 -6.52 -5.79 -5.34
CA MET A 16 -6.31 -4.61 -4.51
C MET A 16 -4.85 -4.43 -4.12
N THR A 17 -4.19 -5.51 -3.71
CA THR A 17 -2.74 -5.54 -3.43
C THR A 17 -1.93 -5.08 -4.63
N ARG A 18 -2.29 -5.52 -5.84
CA ARG A 18 -1.64 -5.08 -7.09
C ARG A 18 -1.85 -3.59 -7.35
N ILE A 19 -3.07 -3.09 -7.20
CA ILE A 19 -3.39 -1.67 -7.39
C ILE A 19 -2.61 -0.80 -6.38
N ALA A 20 -2.54 -1.22 -5.11
CA ALA A 20 -1.79 -0.49 -4.10
C ALA A 20 -0.29 -0.42 -4.41
N ARG A 21 0.31 -1.52 -4.87
CA ARG A 21 1.71 -1.51 -5.37
C ARG A 21 1.90 -0.56 -6.55
N GLN A 22 0.95 -0.52 -7.49
CA GLN A 22 0.99 0.41 -8.62
C GLN A 22 0.86 1.88 -8.18
N ASN A 23 0.28 2.14 -7.01
CA ASN A 23 0.19 3.47 -6.39
C ASN A 23 1.36 3.78 -5.44
N GLY A 24 2.44 3.00 -5.50
CA GLY A 24 3.69 3.27 -4.78
C GLY A 24 3.73 2.77 -3.34
N PHE A 25 2.78 1.92 -2.93
CA PHE A 25 2.85 1.25 -1.62
C PHE A 25 3.76 0.03 -1.66
N GLU A 26 4.65 -0.05 -0.68
CA GLU A 26 5.22 -1.32 -0.23
C GLU A 26 4.26 -1.95 0.79
N ILE A 27 3.86 -3.20 0.56
CA ILE A 27 2.86 -3.88 1.38
C ILE A 27 3.54 -4.89 2.28
N ARG A 28 3.27 -4.82 3.58
CA ARG A 28 3.75 -5.75 4.59
C ARG A 28 2.57 -6.36 5.34
N GLY A 29 2.54 -7.68 5.42
CA GLY A 29 1.59 -8.38 6.29
C GLY A 29 2.16 -8.47 7.70
N GLU A 30 1.43 -7.97 8.68
CA GLU A 30 1.81 -8.04 10.10
C GLU A 30 0.58 -8.46 10.92
N PRO A 31 0.71 -9.25 11.99
CA PRO A 31 -0.39 -9.49 12.91
C PRO A 31 -0.58 -8.22 13.76
N LEU A 32 -1.58 -7.40 13.42
CA LEU A 32 -1.84 -6.15 14.13
C LEU A 32 -2.84 -6.31 15.27
N GLU A 33 -3.08 -7.56 15.69
CA GLU A 33 -3.95 -7.93 16.82
C GLU A 33 -5.34 -7.28 16.77
N GLY A 34 -5.90 -7.11 15.56
CA GLY A 34 -7.21 -6.51 15.36
C GLY A 34 -7.24 -4.98 15.38
N ALA A 35 -6.08 -4.31 15.46
CA ALA A 35 -5.98 -2.86 15.28
C ALA A 35 -6.40 -2.40 13.87
N GLY A 36 -6.43 -3.33 12.91
CA GLY A 36 -6.82 -3.09 11.53
C GLY A 36 -5.66 -2.65 10.65
N SER A 37 -5.85 -2.84 9.34
CA SER A 37 -4.84 -2.46 8.35
C SER A 37 -4.68 -0.94 8.28
N THR A 38 -3.45 -0.48 8.13
CA THR A 38 -3.12 0.96 8.16
C THR A 38 -1.99 1.29 7.20
N TRP A 39 -1.63 2.56 7.09
CA TRP A 39 -0.51 2.99 6.27
C TRP A 39 0.26 4.15 6.90
N CYS A 40 1.50 4.33 6.47
CA CYS A 40 2.30 5.51 6.79
C CYS A 40 3.23 5.88 5.65
N GLU A 41 3.81 7.07 5.71
CA GLU A 41 4.91 7.48 4.85
C GLU A 41 6.19 7.65 5.67
N ILE A 42 7.25 6.93 5.29
CA ILE A 42 8.57 7.03 5.92
C ILE A 42 9.57 7.43 4.85
N ARG A 43 10.17 8.63 4.99
CA ARG A 43 11.16 9.16 4.04
C ARG A 43 10.67 9.12 2.57
N GLY A 44 9.42 9.52 2.34
CA GLY A 44 8.79 9.54 1.01
C GLY A 44 8.35 8.16 0.48
N LYS A 45 8.53 7.09 1.27
CA LYS A 45 8.07 5.74 0.92
C LYS A 45 6.76 5.44 1.63
N ARG A 46 5.74 5.03 0.87
CA ARG A 46 4.46 4.61 1.43
C ARG A 46 4.52 3.15 1.83
N MET A 47 4.23 2.88 3.10
CA MET A 47 4.14 1.54 3.66
C MET A 47 2.68 1.27 3.98
N LEU A 48 2.13 0.16 3.49
CA LEU A 48 0.81 -0.35 3.86
C LEU A 48 1.01 -1.60 4.72
N PHE A 49 0.50 -1.56 5.95
CA PHE A 49 0.51 -2.68 6.87
C PHE A 49 -0.85 -3.37 6.81
N LEU A 50 -0.86 -4.58 6.27
CA LEU A 50 -2.04 -5.42 6.16
C LEU A 50 -2.16 -6.29 7.40
N ASP A 51 -3.27 -6.17 8.13
CA ASP A 51 -3.50 -6.97 9.33
C ASP A 51 -3.82 -8.43 8.95
N LEU A 52 -2.89 -9.34 9.26
CA LEU A 52 -3.05 -10.76 8.95
C LEU A 52 -4.08 -11.47 9.83
N THR A 53 -4.55 -10.82 10.90
CA THR A 53 -5.64 -11.36 11.75
C THR A 53 -7.02 -11.14 11.14
N GLN A 54 -7.13 -10.25 10.14
CA GLN A 54 -8.37 -9.97 9.42
C GLN A 54 -8.63 -10.99 8.30
N THR A 55 -9.90 -11.18 7.95
CA THR A 55 -10.31 -11.97 6.78
C THR A 55 -9.86 -11.31 5.48
N ALA A 56 -9.78 -12.10 4.40
CA ALA A 56 -9.42 -11.56 3.08
C ALA A 56 -10.37 -10.46 2.58
N ALA A 57 -11.65 -10.50 3.00
CA ALA A 57 -12.64 -9.48 2.66
C ALA A 57 -12.34 -8.15 3.35
N GLU A 58 -12.07 -8.20 4.66
CA GLU A 58 -11.69 -7.02 5.46
C GLU A 58 -10.38 -6.43 4.99
N GLN A 59 -9.39 -7.26 4.69
CA GLN A 59 -8.11 -6.84 4.11
C GLN A 59 -8.29 -6.12 2.77
N ALA A 60 -9.14 -6.66 1.88
CA ALA A 60 -9.39 -6.06 0.57
C ALA A 60 -10.11 -4.71 0.70
N LEU A 61 -11.07 -4.61 1.61
CA LEU A 61 -11.79 -3.37 1.91
C LEU A 61 -10.84 -2.31 2.47
N ALA A 62 -9.97 -2.67 3.42
CA ALA A 62 -9.04 -1.73 4.01
C ALA A 62 -8.04 -1.17 2.98
N ILE A 63 -7.56 -2.00 2.04
CA ILE A 63 -6.70 -1.51 0.94
C ILE A 63 -7.46 -0.52 0.06
N GLU A 64 -8.74 -0.76 -0.23
CA GLU A 64 -9.58 0.15 -1.01
C GLU A 64 -9.75 1.50 -0.31
N GLU A 65 -10.06 1.50 0.97
CA GLU A 65 -10.19 2.70 1.79
C GLU A 65 -8.87 3.50 1.84
N ILE A 66 -7.74 2.83 2.06
CA ILE A 66 -6.42 3.46 2.08
C ILE A 66 -6.09 4.10 0.72
N LEU A 67 -6.43 3.43 -0.39
CA LEU A 67 -6.19 3.98 -1.73
C LEU A 67 -7.04 5.23 -1.98
N GLU A 68 -8.30 5.23 -1.56
CA GLU A 68 -9.16 6.42 -1.68
C GLU A 68 -8.64 7.57 -0.81
N MET A 69 -8.27 7.30 0.45
CA MET A 69 -7.70 8.30 1.36
C MET A 69 -6.42 8.93 0.81
N THR A 70 -5.59 8.15 0.11
CA THR A 70 -4.26 8.61 -0.35
C THR A 70 -4.25 9.15 -1.78
N ARG A 71 -5.40 9.15 -2.47
CA ARG A 71 -5.54 9.60 -3.86
C ARG A 71 -5.10 11.04 -4.10
N MET A 72 -5.30 11.93 -3.11
CA MET A 72 -4.93 13.35 -3.21
C MET A 72 -3.56 13.68 -2.61
N ILE A 73 -2.95 12.73 -1.90
CA ILE A 73 -1.62 12.92 -1.32
C ILE A 73 -0.62 12.76 -2.45
N ARG A 74 0.15 13.80 -2.77
CA ARG A 74 1.29 13.65 -3.69
C ARG A 74 2.39 12.89 -2.95
N PRO A 75 3.01 11.85 -3.55
CA PRO A 75 4.19 11.24 -2.96
C PRO A 75 5.23 12.33 -2.74
N ASN A 76 5.76 12.44 -1.53
CA ASN A 76 6.91 13.31 -1.31
C ASN A 76 8.06 12.68 -2.10
N ALA A 77 8.44 13.30 -3.22
CA ALA A 77 9.48 12.77 -4.10
C ALA A 77 10.74 12.49 -3.26
N PRO A 78 11.43 11.36 -3.49
CA PRO A 78 12.66 11.10 -2.76
C PRO A 78 13.59 12.29 -2.97
N VAL A 79 14.01 12.92 -1.87
CA VAL A 79 15.08 13.90 -1.87
C VAL A 79 16.25 13.22 -2.56
N ALA A 80 16.56 13.64 -3.79
CA ALA A 80 17.71 13.12 -4.53
C ALA A 80 18.91 13.23 -3.58
N ALA A 81 19.59 12.11 -3.34
CA ALA A 81 20.78 12.09 -2.51
C ALA A 81 21.71 13.21 -2.97
N PRO A 82 22.30 14.02 -2.06
CA PRO A 82 23.24 15.05 -2.47
C PRO A 82 24.34 14.38 -3.28
N ALA A 83 24.51 14.83 -4.53
CA ALA A 83 25.56 14.36 -5.42
C ALA A 83 26.88 14.38 -4.66
N SER A 84 27.58 13.25 -4.61
CA SER A 84 28.85 13.08 -3.92
C SER A 84 29.76 14.28 -4.20
N VAL A 85 30.00 15.09 -3.16
CA VAL A 85 31.07 16.09 -3.18
C VAL A 85 32.36 15.31 -3.30
N LYS A 86 32.97 15.30 -4.49
CA LYS A 86 34.35 14.85 -4.65
C LYS A 86 35.21 15.81 -3.84
N GLN A 87 35.65 15.38 -2.65
CA GLN A 87 36.78 16.02 -1.98
C GLN A 87 38.02 15.78 -2.84
N ALA A 88 38.57 16.86 -3.37
CA ALA A 88 39.91 16.91 -3.91
C ALA A 88 40.80 17.57 -2.86
N ALA A 89 41.74 16.81 -2.31
CA ALA A 89 43.03 17.27 -1.79
C ALA A 89 43.91 16.03 -1.58
#